data_AF-A0A425AZ43-F1
#
_entry.id   AF-A0A425AZ43-F1
#
_cell.length_a   1.000
_cell.length_b   1.000
_cell.length_c   1.000
_cell.angle_alpha   90.00
_cell.angle_beta   90.00
_cell.angle_gamma   90.00
#
_symmetry.space_group_name_H-M   'P 1'
#
loop_
_entity.id
_entity.type
_entity.pdbx_description
1 polymer ?
#
loop_
_entity_poly.entity_id
_entity_poly.type
_entity_poly.pdbx_seq_one_letter_code
_entity_poly.pdbx_strand_id
1 'polypeptide(L)'
;MKPLRRLTNLLAACAVAAAAFGQPALAADLAQDPFITDNAQRQHYEPGGKYHLFGDPRGSVSDRTGQINVIQDYTHQMGNLLIQQANINGTIGYHTRFSGHGHEEHAPFDNHAADSASEEKGSVNEGFTVYRLNWKGHEHHPADGYDGPQGGNYPKPTGARDEYTYHVNGTAR
;
A
#
# COMPACT_ATOMS: atom_id res chain seq x y z
N MET A 1 12.31 71.57 -36.54
CA MET A 1 13.42 70.64 -36.24
C MET A 1 13.39 70.30 -34.75
N LYS A 2 13.42 69.01 -34.41
CA LYS A 2 13.68 68.42 -33.06
C LYS A 2 15.10 68.82 -32.57
N PRO A 3 15.49 68.69 -31.26
CA PRO A 3 15.08 67.57 -30.41
C PRO A 3 14.83 67.82 -28.90
N LEU A 4 14.05 66.87 -28.38
CA LEU A 4 13.96 66.43 -26.99
C LEU A 4 15.35 66.16 -26.38
N ARG A 5 15.53 66.50 -25.10
CA ARG A 5 16.37 65.67 -24.19
C ARG A 5 15.96 65.83 -22.72
N ARG A 6 15.29 64.77 -22.25
CA ARG A 6 15.46 64.08 -20.96
C ARG A 6 15.35 64.90 -19.67
N LEU A 7 14.15 64.88 -19.08
CA LEU A 7 13.99 64.85 -17.62
C LEU A 7 12.65 64.18 -17.29
N THR A 8 12.66 62.87 -17.15
CA THR A 8 11.60 62.12 -16.47
C THR A 8 12.25 61.31 -15.36
N ASN A 9 12.35 61.95 -14.19
CA ASN A 9 12.65 61.27 -12.95
C ASN A 9 11.44 60.43 -12.53
N LEU A 10 11.77 59.21 -12.10
CA LEU A 10 11.06 58.28 -11.22
C LEU A 10 9.73 58.81 -10.65
N LEU A 11 8.63 58.10 -10.93
CA LEU A 11 7.66 57.64 -9.91
C LEU A 11 6.59 56.78 -10.60
N ALA A 12 6.80 55.46 -10.63
CA ALA A 12 5.73 54.48 -10.84
C ALA A 12 6.23 53.10 -10.40
N ALA A 13 6.55 52.97 -9.11
CA ALA A 13 6.67 51.68 -8.46
C ALA A 13 5.52 51.59 -7.45
N CYS A 14 4.40 50.99 -7.86
CA CYS A 14 3.40 50.33 -7.01
C CYS A 14 2.21 49.85 -7.85
N ALA A 15 1.70 48.67 -7.49
CA ALA A 15 0.58 47.92 -8.07
C ALA A 15 0.99 47.07 -9.29
N VAL A 16 0.94 45.73 -9.31
CA VAL A 16 0.23 44.75 -8.49
C VAL A 16 1.08 43.48 -8.46
N ALA A 17 1.56 43.05 -7.28
CA ALA A 17 2.09 41.71 -7.07
C ALA A 17 1.58 41.15 -5.73
N ALA A 18 0.31 41.43 -5.41
CA ALA A 18 -0.35 40.97 -4.18
C ALA A 18 -1.32 39.80 -4.43
N ALA A 19 -1.15 39.04 -5.51
CA ALA A 19 -2.00 37.89 -5.83
C ALA A 19 -1.23 36.57 -6.02
N ALA A 20 0.06 36.54 -5.68
CA ALA A 20 0.87 35.32 -5.68
C ALA A 20 1.32 34.93 -4.26
N PHE A 21 0.58 35.34 -3.22
CA PHE A 21 0.55 34.53 -2.00
C PHE A 21 -0.18 33.26 -2.39
N GLY A 22 0.63 32.28 -2.81
CA GLY A 22 0.18 31.01 -3.37
C GLY A 22 -0.98 30.48 -2.57
N GLN A 23 -2.08 30.21 -3.26
CA GLN A 23 -3.08 29.31 -2.73
C GLN A 23 -2.32 28.07 -2.23
N PRO A 24 -2.58 27.59 -1.01
CA PRO A 24 -2.00 26.32 -0.60
C PRO A 24 -2.29 25.34 -1.73
N ALA A 25 -1.24 24.69 -2.27
CA ALA A 25 -1.45 23.59 -3.18
C ALA A 25 -2.45 22.68 -2.47
N LEU A 26 -3.62 22.46 -3.07
CA LEU A 26 -4.61 21.56 -2.49
C LEU A 26 -3.88 20.23 -2.34
N ALA A 27 -3.60 19.83 -1.10
CA ALA A 27 -2.99 18.54 -0.85
C ALA A 27 -3.88 17.49 -1.50
N ALA A 28 -3.26 16.53 -2.20
CA ALA A 28 -3.99 15.45 -2.82
C ALA A 28 -4.76 14.67 -1.75
N ASP A 29 -5.88 14.08 -2.16
CA ASP A 29 -6.65 13.16 -1.33
C ASP A 29 -5.73 12.05 -0.80
N LEU A 30 -5.82 11.69 0.48
CA LEU A 30 -4.99 10.61 1.05
C LEU A 30 -5.25 9.27 0.35
N ALA A 31 -6.43 9.07 -0.24
CA ALA A 31 -6.72 7.90 -1.08
C ALA A 31 -5.87 7.83 -2.36
N GLN A 32 -5.24 8.94 -2.76
CA GLN A 32 -4.35 9.04 -3.91
C GLN A 32 -2.89 9.33 -3.51
N ASP A 33 -2.61 9.46 -2.21
CA ASP A 33 -1.25 9.70 -1.72
C ASP A 33 -0.35 8.49 -2.05
N PRO A 34 0.74 8.67 -2.83
CA PRO A 34 1.65 7.58 -3.18
C PRO A 34 2.28 6.88 -1.98
N PHE A 35 2.57 7.62 -0.91
CA PHE A 35 3.12 7.05 0.32
C PHE A 35 2.11 6.13 1.01
N ILE A 36 0.82 6.47 0.98
CA ILE A 36 -0.25 5.64 1.56
C ILE A 36 -0.59 4.46 0.64
N THR A 37 -0.81 4.73 -0.64
CA THR A 37 -1.22 3.73 -1.62
C THR A 37 -0.14 2.70 -1.92
N ASP A 38 1.15 3.05 -1.81
CA ASP A 38 2.25 2.09 -1.86
C ASP A 38 2.12 1.03 -0.76
N ASN A 39 1.86 1.45 0.48
CA ASN A 39 1.72 0.52 1.62
C ASN A 39 0.45 -0.34 1.57
N ALA A 40 -0.51 0.01 0.71
CA ALA A 40 -1.67 -0.81 0.38
C ALA A 40 -1.42 -1.78 -0.80
N GLN A 41 -0.22 -1.81 -1.38
CA GLN A 41 0.10 -2.76 -2.45
C GLN A 41 0.22 -4.18 -1.91
N ARG A 42 -0.44 -5.12 -2.59
CA ARG A 42 -0.44 -6.55 -2.22
C ARG A 42 0.95 -7.17 -2.20
N GLN A 43 1.86 -6.67 -3.03
CA GLN A 43 3.22 -7.18 -3.18
C GLN A 43 4.01 -7.08 -1.87
N HIS A 44 3.68 -6.13 -1.00
CA HIS A 44 4.31 -6.03 0.32
C HIS A 44 3.95 -7.21 1.24
N TYR A 45 2.85 -7.91 0.99
CA TYR A 45 2.39 -9.06 1.79
C TYR A 45 2.70 -10.41 1.12
N GLU A 46 3.28 -10.38 -0.09
CA GLU A 46 3.80 -11.55 -0.78
C GLU A 46 5.23 -11.86 -0.30
N PRO A 47 5.75 -13.08 -0.54
CA PRO A 47 7.09 -13.45 -0.06
C PRO A 47 8.18 -12.49 -0.55
N GLY A 48 9.06 -12.07 0.38
CA GLY A 48 10.07 -11.05 0.15
C GLY A 48 9.56 -9.59 0.28
N GLY A 49 8.26 -9.40 0.47
CA GLY A 49 7.64 -8.10 0.74
C GLY A 49 7.84 -7.62 2.18
N LYS A 50 7.70 -6.31 2.39
CA LYS A 50 7.89 -5.62 3.68
C LYS A 50 7.03 -6.17 4.83
N TYR A 51 5.86 -6.72 4.52
CA TYR A 51 4.81 -7.17 5.46
C TYR A 51 4.52 -8.66 5.38
N HIS A 52 5.37 -9.44 4.70
CA HIS A 52 5.26 -10.90 4.69
C HIS A 52 5.40 -11.46 6.12
N LEU A 53 4.57 -12.45 6.47
CA LEU A 53 4.45 -12.95 7.85
C LEU A 53 5.05 -14.34 8.03
N PHE A 54 5.16 -15.10 6.95
CA PHE A 54 5.52 -16.50 7.00
C PHE A 54 6.99 -16.70 6.64
N GLY A 55 7.47 -17.93 6.77
CA GLY A 55 8.85 -18.27 6.40
C GLY A 55 9.12 -18.13 4.91
N ASP A 56 10.29 -18.64 4.50
CA ASP A 56 10.69 -18.66 3.09
C ASP A 56 9.67 -19.44 2.25
N PRO A 57 9.24 -18.89 1.09
CA PRO A 57 8.25 -19.52 0.26
C PRO A 57 8.82 -20.76 -0.41
N ARG A 58 8.01 -21.81 -0.54
CA ARG A 58 8.41 -23.03 -1.26
C ARG A 58 8.42 -22.89 -2.79
N GLY A 59 7.98 -21.75 -3.34
CA GLY A 59 7.97 -21.51 -4.79
C GLY A 59 7.46 -20.14 -5.23
N SER A 60 6.92 -20.07 -6.45
CA SER A 60 6.52 -18.81 -7.11
C SER A 60 5.08 -18.42 -6.84
N VAL A 61 4.81 -17.12 -6.71
CA VAL A 61 3.46 -16.58 -6.44
C VAL A 61 2.56 -16.64 -7.68
N SER A 62 1.34 -17.13 -7.50
CA SER A 62 0.28 -17.25 -8.51
C SER A 62 -1.11 -17.05 -7.86
N ASP A 63 -2.18 -17.17 -8.66
CA ASP A 63 -3.58 -17.21 -8.18
C ASP A 63 -3.96 -16.06 -7.23
N ARG A 64 -3.52 -14.85 -7.57
CA ARG A 64 -3.76 -13.65 -6.76
C ARG A 64 -5.23 -13.26 -6.73
N THR A 65 -5.78 -13.04 -5.55
CA THR A 65 -7.18 -12.63 -5.32
C THR A 65 -7.29 -11.42 -4.39
N GLY A 66 -8.41 -10.70 -4.47
CA GLY A 66 -8.70 -9.57 -3.58
C GLY A 66 -7.81 -8.33 -3.81
N GLN A 67 -8.02 -7.32 -2.97
CA GLN A 67 -7.30 -6.05 -2.99
C GLN A 67 -7.35 -5.36 -1.62
N ILE A 68 -6.46 -4.39 -1.41
CA ILE A 68 -6.50 -3.46 -0.29
C ILE A 68 -6.88 -2.09 -0.85
N ASN A 69 -7.91 -1.49 -0.26
CA ASN A 69 -8.41 -0.19 -0.66
C ASN A 69 -7.97 0.86 0.34
N VAL A 70 -7.64 2.04 -0.17
CA VAL A 70 -7.52 3.27 0.60
C VAL A 70 -8.75 4.11 0.29
N ILE A 71 -9.56 4.37 1.29
CA ILE A 71 -10.85 5.04 1.13
C ILE A 71 -10.82 6.32 1.95
N GLN A 72 -10.94 7.45 1.28
CA GLN A 72 -11.04 8.74 1.96
C GLN A 72 -12.29 8.75 2.85
N ASP A 73 -12.10 9.14 4.11
CA ASP A 73 -13.12 9.07 5.16
C ASP A 73 -13.54 10.47 5.63
N TYR A 74 -12.56 11.32 5.89
CA TYR A 74 -12.79 12.65 6.45
C TYR A 74 -11.89 13.68 5.79
N THR A 75 -12.46 14.81 5.38
CA THR A 75 -11.71 15.98 4.91
C THR A 75 -12.33 17.23 5.53
N HIS A 76 -11.51 18.02 6.22
CA HIS A 76 -11.94 19.26 6.85
C HIS A 76 -10.92 20.37 6.68
N GLN A 77 -11.41 21.56 6.36
CA GLN A 77 -10.58 22.74 6.14
C GLN A 77 -10.89 23.82 7.18
N MET A 78 -9.85 24.28 7.88
CA MET A 78 -9.88 25.36 8.86
C MET A 78 -8.93 26.47 8.43
N GLY A 79 -9.44 27.44 7.66
CA GLY A 79 -8.60 28.46 7.03
C GLY A 79 -7.61 27.80 6.05
N ASN A 80 -6.31 27.91 6.35
CA ASN A 80 -5.24 27.32 5.55
C ASN A 80 -4.84 25.91 6.01
N LEU A 81 -5.43 25.40 7.09
CA LEU A 81 -5.19 24.04 7.57
C LEU A 81 -6.15 23.08 6.88
N LEU A 82 -5.61 22.05 6.22
CA LEU A 82 -6.37 20.90 5.72
C LEU A 82 -6.08 19.69 6.61
N ILE A 83 -7.13 19.03 7.09
CA ILE A 83 -7.05 17.77 7.84
C ILE A 83 -7.75 16.71 7.01
N GLN A 84 -7.07 15.59 6.79
CA GLN A 84 -7.59 14.45 6.03
C GLN A 84 -7.50 13.17 6.87
N GLN A 85 -8.38 12.22 6.61
CA GLN A 85 -8.27 10.85 7.12
C GLN A 85 -8.74 9.89 6.03
N ALA A 86 -8.04 8.78 5.87
CA ALA A 86 -8.47 7.66 5.04
C ALA A 86 -8.44 6.36 5.83
N ASN A 87 -9.36 5.46 5.50
CA ASN A 87 -9.38 4.08 5.97
C ASN A 87 -8.64 3.19 4.99
N ILE A 88 -7.75 2.34 5.49
CA ILE A 88 -7.06 1.32 4.71
C ILE A 88 -7.67 -0.02 5.09
N ASN A 89 -8.25 -0.75 4.14
CA ASN A 89 -8.85 -2.06 4.43
C ASN A 89 -8.87 -2.97 3.21
N GLY A 90 -8.68 -4.26 3.44
CA GLY A 90 -8.77 -5.25 2.38
C GLY A 90 -8.55 -6.67 2.86
N THR A 91 -8.95 -7.59 1.99
CA THR A 91 -8.54 -8.99 2.09
C THR A 91 -7.89 -9.37 0.78
N ILE A 92 -6.69 -9.94 0.86
CA ILE A 92 -5.93 -10.41 -0.30
C ILE A 92 -5.56 -11.87 -0.09
N GLY A 93 -5.45 -12.62 -1.18
CA GLY A 93 -4.92 -13.97 -1.16
C GLY A 93 -4.02 -14.27 -2.34
N TYR A 94 -3.20 -15.29 -2.22
CA TYR A 94 -2.35 -15.80 -3.29
C TYR A 94 -1.96 -17.25 -3.00
N HIS A 95 -1.48 -17.96 -4.02
CA HIS A 95 -0.84 -19.25 -3.84
C HIS A 95 0.66 -19.16 -4.14
N THR A 96 1.50 -19.90 -3.42
CA THR A 96 2.82 -20.25 -3.94
C THR A 96 2.72 -21.61 -4.64
N ARG A 97 3.39 -21.77 -5.78
CA ARG A 97 3.42 -23.00 -6.56
C ARG A 97 4.85 -23.51 -6.66
N PHE A 98 5.02 -24.79 -6.44
CA PHE A 98 6.30 -25.47 -6.47
C PHE A 98 6.18 -26.84 -7.10
N SER A 99 7.30 -27.54 -7.24
CA SER A 99 7.36 -28.82 -7.94
C SER A 99 8.30 -29.78 -7.23
N GLY A 100 8.11 -31.08 -7.45
CA GLY A 100 8.97 -32.11 -6.86
C GLY A 100 8.59 -32.44 -5.41
N HIS A 101 7.39 -32.02 -5.00
CA HIS A 101 6.86 -32.29 -3.65
C HIS A 101 5.86 -33.45 -3.74
N GLY A 102 6.37 -34.67 -3.61
CA GLY A 102 5.56 -35.90 -3.66
C GLY A 102 4.82 -36.18 -2.34
N HIS A 103 3.94 -37.18 -2.36
CA HIS A 103 3.16 -37.57 -1.17
C HIS A 103 4.03 -38.09 -0.02
N GLU A 104 5.25 -38.57 -0.31
CA GLU A 104 6.22 -39.08 0.65
C GLU A 104 6.79 -37.97 1.55
N GLU A 105 6.83 -36.74 1.03
CA GLU A 105 7.31 -35.53 1.72
C GLU A 105 6.14 -34.63 2.16
N HIS A 106 4.91 -35.01 1.82
CA HIS A 106 3.72 -34.21 2.04
C HIS A 106 3.20 -34.32 3.48
N ALA A 107 3.07 -33.16 4.12
CA ALA A 107 2.46 -33.02 5.44
C ALA A 107 1.61 -31.74 5.49
N PRO A 108 0.27 -31.86 5.51
CA PRO A 108 -0.62 -30.70 5.57
C PRO A 108 -0.43 -29.89 6.85
N PHE A 109 -0.63 -28.57 6.76
CA PHE A 109 -0.53 -27.69 7.93
C PHE A 109 -1.36 -26.40 7.78
N ASP A 110 -1.53 -25.73 8.92
CA ASP A 110 -2.26 -24.46 9.05
C ASP A 110 -1.53 -23.52 10.01
N ASN A 111 -0.94 -22.47 9.47
CA ASN A 111 -0.19 -21.45 10.22
C ASN A 111 -0.94 -20.12 10.25
N HIS A 112 -0.83 -19.41 11.37
CA HIS A 112 -1.45 -18.09 11.55
C HIS A 112 -0.45 -17.14 12.19
N ALA A 113 -0.45 -15.89 11.72
CA ALA A 113 0.41 -14.83 12.23
C ALA A 113 -0.29 -13.47 12.12
N ALA A 114 0.21 -12.48 12.85
CA ALA A 114 -0.29 -11.11 12.80
C ALA A 114 0.82 -10.12 13.13
N ASP A 115 0.77 -8.94 12.54
CA ASP A 115 1.71 -7.85 12.80
C ASP A 115 1.07 -6.48 12.51
N SER A 116 1.80 -5.41 12.82
CA SER A 116 1.39 -4.02 12.66
C SER A 116 2.57 -3.11 12.32
N ALA A 117 2.32 -2.02 11.59
CA ALA A 117 3.33 -1.03 11.26
C ALA A 117 2.74 0.38 11.25
N SER A 118 3.61 1.37 11.48
CA SER A 118 3.27 2.78 11.33
C SER A 118 4.48 3.55 10.83
N GLU A 119 4.25 4.48 9.92
CA GLU A 119 5.29 5.34 9.38
C GLU A 119 4.72 6.75 9.14
N GLU A 120 5.56 7.76 9.34
CA GLU A 120 5.24 9.17 9.17
C GLU A 120 6.20 9.79 8.16
N LYS A 121 5.67 10.64 7.29
CA LYS A 121 6.44 11.40 6.31
C LYS A 121 5.90 12.83 6.24
N GLY A 122 6.78 13.79 6.00
CA GLY A 122 6.36 15.15 5.70
C GLY A 122 7.26 16.23 6.26
N SER A 123 6.81 17.47 6.15
CA SER A 123 7.47 18.65 6.72
C SER A 123 6.47 19.77 6.96
N VAL A 124 6.90 20.82 7.66
CA VAL A 124 6.07 22.01 7.93
C VAL A 124 5.56 22.67 6.64
N ASN A 125 6.30 22.57 5.54
CA ASN A 125 5.93 23.19 4.26
C ASN A 125 5.08 22.27 3.37
N GLU A 126 5.15 20.96 3.55
CA GLU A 126 4.51 19.95 2.68
C GLU A 126 3.29 19.29 3.34
N GLY A 127 3.11 19.49 4.65
CA GLY A 127 2.17 18.72 5.46
C GLY A 127 2.82 17.45 6.01
N PHE A 128 2.16 16.84 7.00
CA PHE A 128 2.56 15.56 7.58
C PHE A 128 1.50 14.52 7.24
N THR A 129 1.93 13.35 6.81
CA THR A 129 1.10 12.18 6.54
C THR A 129 1.61 11.01 7.39
N VAL A 130 0.70 10.37 8.12
CA VAL A 130 1.00 9.17 8.91
C VAL A 130 0.04 8.05 8.58
N TYR A 131 0.54 6.82 8.47
CA TYR A 131 -0.32 5.64 8.45
C TYR A 131 -0.09 4.74 9.67
N ARG A 132 -1.13 3.97 10.00
CA ARG A 132 -1.08 2.83 10.91
C ARG A 132 -1.78 1.66 10.25
N LEU A 133 -1.11 0.52 10.16
CA LEU A 133 -1.60 -0.73 9.58
C LEU A 133 -1.54 -1.85 10.60
N ASN A 134 -2.52 -2.74 10.55
CA ASN A 134 -2.51 -4.04 11.20
C ASN A 134 -2.91 -5.09 10.16
N TRP A 135 -2.26 -6.24 10.18
CA TRP A 135 -2.64 -7.34 9.32
C TRP A 135 -2.53 -8.69 10.03
N LYS A 136 -3.38 -9.61 9.59
CA LYS A 136 -3.38 -11.02 10.02
C LYS A 136 -3.25 -11.89 8.79
N GLY A 137 -2.39 -12.90 8.86
CA GLY A 137 -2.18 -13.88 7.80
C GLY A 137 -2.63 -15.27 8.22
N HIS A 138 -3.05 -16.05 7.23
CA HIS A 138 -3.23 -17.50 7.29
C HIS A 138 -2.44 -18.12 6.13
N GLU A 139 -1.61 -19.12 6.43
CA GLU A 139 -0.91 -19.95 5.47
C GLU A 139 -1.40 -21.38 5.63
N HIS A 140 -1.92 -21.95 4.55
CA HIS A 140 -2.48 -23.29 4.49
C HIS A 140 -1.72 -24.14 3.48
N HIS A 141 -1.20 -25.28 3.92
CA HIS A 141 -0.72 -26.33 3.03
C HIS A 141 -1.78 -27.44 2.97
N PRO A 142 -2.57 -27.51 1.89
CA PRO A 142 -3.74 -28.40 1.82
C PRO A 142 -3.34 -29.85 1.63
N ALA A 143 -4.23 -30.77 2.03
CA ALA A 143 -4.01 -32.22 1.91
C ALA A 143 -3.87 -32.75 0.46
N ASP A 144 -4.28 -31.96 -0.53
CA ASP A 144 -4.09 -32.25 -1.95
C ASP A 144 -2.97 -31.40 -2.59
N GLY A 145 -2.23 -30.65 -1.77
CA GLY A 145 -1.18 -29.71 -2.16
C GLY A 145 0.16 -30.36 -2.43
N TYR A 146 0.17 -31.45 -3.20
CA TYR A 146 1.37 -32.19 -3.60
C TYR A 146 1.30 -32.60 -5.08
N ASP A 147 2.40 -33.13 -5.60
CA ASP A 147 2.56 -33.58 -6.98
C ASP A 147 2.47 -35.11 -7.12
N GLY A 148 2.21 -35.56 -8.35
CA GLY A 148 2.32 -36.97 -8.71
C GLY A 148 1.01 -37.76 -8.53
N PRO A 149 1.08 -39.10 -8.36
CA PRO A 149 -0.10 -39.93 -8.13
C PRO A 149 -0.62 -39.76 -6.70
N GLN A 150 -1.87 -40.18 -6.46
CA GLN A 150 -2.45 -40.20 -5.12
C GLN A 150 -1.65 -41.12 -4.20
N GLY A 151 -1.24 -40.58 -3.05
CA GLY A 151 -0.48 -41.31 -2.03
C GLY A 151 -1.32 -41.66 -0.81
N GLY A 152 -1.36 -42.96 -0.46
CA GLY A 152 -2.05 -43.43 0.75
C GLY A 152 -3.50 -42.95 0.86
N ASN A 153 -3.83 -42.30 1.98
CA ASN A 153 -5.15 -41.75 2.26
C ASN A 153 -5.29 -40.26 1.91
N TYR A 154 -4.27 -39.62 1.33
CA TYR A 154 -4.41 -38.24 0.89
C TYR A 154 -5.42 -38.16 -0.26
N PRO A 155 -6.14 -37.02 -0.40
CA PRO A 155 -6.94 -36.75 -1.59
C PRO A 155 -6.09 -36.81 -2.86
N LYS A 156 -6.75 -36.96 -4.02
CA LYS A 156 -6.09 -36.86 -5.32
C LYS A 156 -5.39 -35.50 -5.42
N PRO A 157 -4.10 -35.45 -5.78
CA PRO A 157 -3.34 -34.22 -5.80
C PRO A 157 -3.85 -33.23 -6.85
N THR A 158 -3.77 -31.95 -6.53
CA THR A 158 -4.08 -30.82 -7.43
C THR A 158 -2.87 -29.94 -7.71
N GLY A 159 -1.67 -30.44 -7.36
CA GLY A 159 -0.38 -29.80 -7.57
C GLY A 159 0.15 -29.14 -6.31
N ALA A 160 1.47 -29.18 -6.15
CA ALA A 160 2.14 -28.66 -4.97
C ALA A 160 1.96 -27.15 -4.80
N ARG A 161 1.40 -26.75 -3.65
CA ARG A 161 1.06 -25.36 -3.36
C ARG A 161 0.93 -25.05 -1.87
N ASP A 162 1.08 -23.78 -1.56
CA ASP A 162 0.62 -23.17 -0.31
C ASP A 162 -0.35 -22.06 -0.61
N GLU A 163 -1.38 -21.92 0.22
CA GLU A 163 -2.46 -20.96 0.08
C GLU A 163 -2.35 -19.91 1.18
N TYR A 164 -2.36 -18.63 0.80
CA TYR A 164 -2.18 -17.53 1.72
C TYR A 164 -3.38 -16.59 1.66
N THR A 165 -3.83 -16.15 2.84
CA THR A 165 -4.84 -15.09 2.98
C THR A 165 -4.36 -14.06 4.00
N TYR A 166 -4.51 -12.78 3.67
CA TYR A 166 -4.25 -11.67 4.56
C TYR A 166 -5.48 -10.80 4.72
N HIS A 167 -5.79 -10.44 5.96
CA HIS A 167 -6.74 -9.39 6.29
C HIS A 167 -5.98 -8.16 6.78
N VAL A 168 -6.13 -7.05 6.07
CA VAL A 168 -5.42 -5.80 6.34
C VAL A 168 -6.42 -4.73 6.76
N ASN A 169 -6.11 -4.00 7.81
CA ASN A 169 -6.85 -2.81 8.22
C ASN A 169 -5.91 -1.70 8.71
N GLY A 170 -6.37 -0.46 8.70
CA GLY A 170 -5.57 0.67 9.12
C GLY A 170 -6.21 2.02 8.83
N THR A 171 -5.47 3.07 9.17
CA THR A 171 -5.87 4.46 8.94
C THR A 171 -4.68 5.28 8.46
N ALA A 172 -4.91 6.22 7.56
CA ALA A 172 -3.99 7.29 7.20
C ALA A 172 -4.55 8.65 7.61
N ARG A 173 -3.70 9.60 7.99
CA ARG A 173 -4.08 10.95 8.44
C ARG A 173 -3.03 11.97 8.05
#